data_AF-A0A352B0F5-F1
#
_entry.id   AF-A0A352B0F5-F1
#
_cell.length_a   1.000
_cell.length_b   1.000
_cell.length_c   1.000
_cell.angle_alpha   90.00
_cell.angle_beta   90.00
_cell.angle_gamma   90.00
#
_symmetry.space_group_name_H-M   'P 1'
#
loop_
_entity.id
_entity.type
_entity.pdbx_description
1 polymer ?
#
loop_
_entity_poly.entity_id
_entity_poly.type
_entity_poly.pdbx_seq_one_letter_code
_entity_poly.pdbx_strand_id
1 'polypeptide(L)'
;MKLFFTRVSSGLFGKARLRLYVWLSLVTQILIVVTGGLVRLTGSGLGCPTWPKCTDESLVSTSEMGIHGIIEFGNRLLAFVLLIIALLTFIVVVRASEALRVILPRLIAFFAGVFVFIAGLILNNVPGLTPLTLFVLGLSALMMLGFAVVILAIAKSRDPKGLIAPAFLLGAGIILQAVIGGV
;
A
#
# COMPACT_ATOMS: atom_id res chain seq x y z
N MET A 1 -15.33 -26.87 -10.64
CA MET A 1 -14.26 -25.90 -10.29
C MET A 1 -14.77 -24.48 -10.02
N LYS A 2 -15.57 -23.85 -10.91
CA LYS A 2 -16.11 -22.47 -10.71
C LYS A 2 -16.91 -22.25 -9.42
N LEU A 3 -17.76 -23.22 -9.02
CA LEU A 3 -18.58 -23.16 -7.81
C LEU A 3 -17.77 -23.21 -6.49
N PHE A 4 -16.66 -23.94 -6.47
CA PHE A 4 -15.78 -24.01 -5.29
C PHE A 4 -15.04 -22.69 -5.10
N PHE A 5 -14.55 -22.10 -6.19
CA PHE A 5 -13.87 -20.80 -6.18
C PHE A 5 -14.79 -19.66 -5.74
N THR A 6 -16.07 -19.68 -6.14
CA THR A 6 -17.06 -18.70 -5.69
C THR A 6 -17.38 -18.84 -4.20
N ARG A 7 -17.43 -20.07 -3.67
CA ARG A 7 -17.69 -20.34 -2.25
C ARG A 7 -16.50 -20.02 -1.34
N VAL A 8 -15.28 -20.28 -1.80
CA VAL A 8 -14.04 -19.88 -1.10
C VAL A 8 -13.87 -18.36 -1.15
N SER A 9 -14.15 -17.72 -2.29
CA SER A 9 -14.13 -16.26 -2.44
C SER A 9 -15.16 -15.56 -1.55
N SER A 10 -16.40 -16.06 -1.49
CA SER A 10 -17.43 -15.48 -0.61
C SER A 10 -17.16 -15.73 0.88
N GLY A 11 -16.53 -16.86 1.22
CA GLY A 11 -16.08 -17.16 2.58
C GLY A 11 -14.90 -16.29 3.03
N LEU A 12 -13.84 -16.21 2.22
CA LEU A 12 -12.62 -15.45 2.53
C LEU A 12 -12.86 -13.94 2.52
N PHE A 13 -13.67 -13.43 1.58
CA PHE A 13 -13.94 -11.99 1.45
C PHE A 13 -15.27 -11.54 2.08
N GLY A 14 -15.88 -12.36 2.91
CA GLY A 14 -17.16 -12.07 3.56
C GLY A 14 -17.05 -11.03 4.69
N LYS A 15 -18.08 -10.20 4.85
CA LYS A 15 -18.17 -9.18 5.92
C LYS A 15 -17.96 -9.77 7.34
N ALA A 16 -18.36 -11.03 7.54
CA ALA A 16 -18.19 -11.73 8.82
C ALA A 16 -16.72 -11.91 9.24
N ARG A 17 -15.78 -11.98 8.27
CA ARG A 17 -14.34 -12.12 8.54
C ARG A 17 -13.61 -10.79 8.71
N LEU A 18 -14.28 -9.67 8.46
CA LEU A 18 -13.66 -8.35 8.60
C LEU A 18 -13.11 -8.12 10.00
N ARG A 19 -13.85 -8.52 11.05
CA ARG A 19 -13.39 -8.42 12.45
C ARG A 19 -12.10 -9.22 12.67
N LEU A 20 -12.02 -10.43 12.13
CA LEU A 20 -10.81 -11.26 12.22
C LEU A 20 -9.63 -10.58 11.55
N TYR A 21 -9.79 -10.07 10.32
CA TYR A 21 -8.70 -9.40 9.61
C TYR A 21 -8.25 -8.11 10.28
N VAL A 22 -9.16 -7.35 10.89
CA VAL A 22 -8.82 -6.17 11.68
C VAL A 22 -7.98 -6.57 12.91
N TRP A 23 -8.37 -7.62 13.64
CA TRP A 23 -7.59 -8.12 14.77
C TRP A 23 -6.23 -8.66 14.35
N LEU A 24 -6.16 -9.42 13.25
CA LEU A 24 -4.89 -9.89 12.69
C LEU A 24 -3.99 -8.71 12.31
N SER A 25 -4.54 -7.70 11.64
CA SER A 25 -3.80 -6.49 11.28
C SER A 25 -3.24 -5.78 12.52
N LEU A 26 -4.06 -5.63 13.57
CA LEU A 26 -3.65 -5.01 14.83
C LEU A 26 -2.52 -5.80 15.52
N VAL A 27 -2.70 -7.12 15.65
CA VAL A 27 -1.70 -7.98 16.30
C VAL A 27 -0.39 -7.97 15.52
N THR A 28 -0.44 -8.11 14.19
CA THR A 28 0.76 -8.09 13.36
C THR A 28 1.44 -6.71 13.38
N GLN A 29 0.69 -5.60 13.45
CA GLN A 29 1.25 -4.26 13.65
C GLN A 29 1.96 -4.11 15.00
N ILE A 30 1.42 -4.68 16.08
CA ILE A 30 2.10 -4.67 17.38
C ILE A 30 3.39 -5.48 17.29
N LEU A 31 3.33 -6.68 16.69
CA LEU A 31 4.50 -7.55 16.54
C LEU A 31 5.61 -6.87 15.75
N ILE A 32 5.32 -6.28 14.59
CA ILE A 32 6.35 -5.64 13.75
C ILE A 32 7.01 -4.44 14.45
N VAL A 33 6.25 -3.68 15.24
CA VAL A 33 6.80 -2.56 16.03
C VAL A 33 7.72 -3.09 17.13
N VAL A 34 7.31 -4.14 17.83
CA VAL A 34 8.12 -4.77 18.88
C VAL A 34 9.38 -5.41 18.31
N THR A 35 9.28 -6.16 17.20
CA THR A 35 10.44 -6.80 16.57
C THR A 35 11.36 -5.78 15.92
N GLY A 36 10.83 -4.70 15.33
CA GLY A 36 11.64 -3.59 14.84
C GLY A 36 12.38 -2.86 15.97
N GLY A 37 11.72 -2.68 17.11
CA GLY A 37 12.36 -2.19 18.33
C GLY A 37 13.48 -3.12 18.81
N LEU A 38 13.25 -4.44 18.77
CA LEU A 38 14.26 -5.44 19.11
C LEU A 38 15.48 -5.33 18.20
N VAL A 39 15.30 -5.30 16.87
CA VAL A 39 16.38 -5.13 15.88
C VAL A 39 17.27 -3.93 16.25
N ARG A 40 16.65 -2.80 16.63
CA ARG A 40 17.37 -1.57 16.98
C ARG A 40 18.08 -1.67 18.32
N LEU A 41 17.45 -2.28 19.33
CA LEU A 41 18.04 -2.44 20.66
C LEU A 41 19.17 -3.48 20.69
N THR A 42 19.13 -4.48 19.80
CA THR A 42 20.17 -5.51 19.69
C THR A 42 21.24 -5.18 18.66
N GLY A 43 21.14 -4.05 17.96
CA GLY A 43 22.07 -3.68 16.88
C GLY A 43 22.01 -4.60 15.66
N SER A 44 20.92 -5.36 15.48
CA SER A 44 20.77 -6.35 14.40
C SER A 44 20.39 -5.76 13.04
N GLY A 45 20.39 -4.42 12.87
CA GLY A 45 19.92 -3.76 11.65
C GLY A 45 20.81 -3.96 10.41
N LEU A 46 21.95 -4.65 10.56
CA LEU A 46 22.86 -5.04 9.48
C LEU A 46 22.98 -6.58 9.37
N GLY A 47 22.07 -7.32 10.00
CA GLY A 47 22.02 -8.79 9.96
C GLY A 47 21.65 -9.36 8.59
N CYS A 48 20.98 -8.59 7.72
CA CYS A 48 20.72 -8.89 6.31
C CYS A 48 21.23 -7.72 5.44
N PRO A 49 22.47 -7.74 4.95
CA PRO A 49 23.09 -6.59 4.28
C PRO A 49 22.43 -6.18 2.95
N THR A 50 21.69 -7.08 2.30
CA THR A 50 21.02 -6.79 1.03
C THR A 50 19.51 -6.84 1.18
N TRP A 51 18.77 -6.37 0.18
CA TRP A 51 17.32 -6.52 0.04
C TRP A 51 16.98 -6.64 -1.45
N PRO A 52 16.02 -7.47 -1.88
CA PRO A 52 15.08 -8.32 -1.11
C PRO A 52 15.64 -9.67 -0.65
N LYS A 53 16.82 -10.05 -1.13
CA LYS A 53 17.58 -11.17 -0.56
C LYS A 53 18.17 -10.75 0.79
N CYS A 54 18.48 -11.69 1.68
CA CYS A 54 19.16 -11.36 2.95
C CYS A 54 20.68 -11.26 2.74
N THR A 55 21.25 -12.04 1.81
CA THR A 55 22.62 -11.90 1.29
C THR A 55 22.60 -11.93 -0.24
N ASP A 56 23.71 -11.64 -0.92
CA ASP A 56 23.77 -11.69 -2.40
C ASP A 56 23.36 -13.07 -2.97
N GLU A 57 23.65 -14.13 -2.22
CA GLU A 57 23.41 -15.51 -2.62
C GLU A 57 22.14 -16.13 -2.01
N SER A 58 21.65 -15.64 -0.86
CA SER A 58 20.55 -16.28 -0.11
C SER A 58 19.37 -15.34 0.17
N LEU A 59 18.15 -15.85 -0.07
CA LEU A 59 16.89 -15.20 0.32
C LEU A 59 16.61 -15.29 1.83
N VAL A 60 17.23 -16.25 2.52
CA VAL A 60 16.99 -16.54 3.94
C VAL A 60 18.24 -16.31 4.76
N SER A 61 18.08 -16.14 6.07
CA SER A 61 19.21 -16.05 6.99
C SER A 61 20.03 -17.35 6.99
N THR A 62 21.34 -17.27 6.79
CA THR A 62 22.28 -18.38 6.90
C THR A 62 22.76 -18.54 8.35
N SER A 63 23.24 -19.73 8.71
CA SER A 63 23.79 -20.00 10.05
C SER A 63 24.99 -19.12 10.39
N GLU A 64 25.73 -18.65 9.39
CA GLU A 64 26.91 -17.79 9.58
C GLU A 64 26.56 -16.38 10.06
N MET A 65 25.34 -15.90 9.80
CA MET A 65 24.85 -14.59 10.28
C MET A 65 24.36 -14.62 11.73
N GLY A 66 24.35 -15.81 12.36
CA GLY A 66 24.02 -16.00 13.77
C GLY A 66 22.66 -15.43 14.17
N ILE A 67 22.57 -15.02 15.44
CA ILE A 67 21.32 -14.53 16.05
C ILE A 67 20.87 -13.20 15.43
N HIS A 68 21.80 -12.32 15.05
CA HIS A 68 21.47 -11.03 14.47
C HIS A 68 20.76 -11.16 13.11
N GLY A 69 21.23 -12.08 12.25
CA GLY A 69 20.58 -12.36 10.97
C GLY A 69 19.15 -12.91 11.13
N ILE A 70 18.91 -13.77 12.12
CA ILE A 70 17.57 -14.32 12.40
C ILE A 70 16.61 -13.23 12.88
N ILE A 71 17.08 -12.32 13.74
CA ILE A 71 16.27 -11.22 14.29
C ILE A 71 15.82 -10.28 13.16
N GLU A 72 16.74 -9.88 12.27
CA GLU A 72 16.39 -8.98 11.17
C GLU A 72 15.52 -9.67 10.11
N PHE A 73 15.88 -10.90 9.71
CA PHE A 73 15.09 -11.68 8.78
C PHE A 73 13.67 -11.92 9.29
N GLY A 74 13.50 -12.20 10.59
CA GLY A 74 12.19 -12.36 11.22
C GLY A 74 11.33 -11.10 11.13
N ASN A 75 11.92 -9.92 11.36
CA ASN A 75 11.22 -8.65 11.21
C ASN A 75 10.81 -8.38 9.75
N ARG A 76 11.69 -8.69 8.78
CA ARG A 76 11.39 -8.60 7.35
C ARG A 76 10.26 -9.55 6.93
N LEU A 77 10.27 -10.79 7.45
CA LEU A 77 9.23 -11.77 7.19
C LEU A 77 7.87 -11.30 7.74
N LEU A 78 7.83 -10.73 8.94
CA LEU A 78 6.62 -10.15 9.52
C LEU A 78 6.06 -9.00 8.67
N ALA A 79 6.90 -8.20 8.03
CA ALA A 79 6.46 -7.17 7.09
C ALA A 79 5.71 -7.76 5.88
N PHE A 80 6.20 -8.87 5.31
CA PHE A 80 5.49 -9.57 4.23
C PHE A 80 4.16 -10.16 4.69
N VAL A 81 4.12 -10.75 5.89
CA VAL A 81 2.86 -11.26 6.48
C VAL A 81 1.87 -10.13 6.70
N LEU A 82 2.33 -9.00 7.24
CA LEU A 82 1.51 -7.80 7.43
C LEU A 82 0.96 -7.28 6.10
N LEU A 83 1.78 -7.24 5.05
CA LEU A 83 1.36 -6.81 3.71
C LEU A 83 0.22 -7.69 3.20
N ILE A 84 0.32 -9.01 3.33
CA ILE A 84 -0.74 -9.94 2.92
C ILE A 84 -2.04 -9.68 3.71
N ILE A 85 -1.94 -9.55 5.04
CA ILE A 85 -3.11 -9.27 5.89
C ILE A 85 -3.74 -7.92 5.51
N ALA A 86 -2.93 -6.90 5.28
CA ALA A 86 -3.38 -5.57 4.87
C ALA A 86 -4.09 -5.60 3.51
N LEU A 87 -3.55 -6.31 2.52
CA LEU A 87 -4.18 -6.49 1.21
C LEU A 87 -5.52 -7.23 1.30
N LEU A 88 -5.59 -8.32 2.09
CA LEU A 88 -6.84 -9.03 2.32
C LEU A 88 -7.87 -8.13 2.99
N THR A 89 -7.47 -7.42 4.04
CA THR A 89 -8.33 -6.46 4.75
C THR A 89 -8.85 -5.39 3.79
N PHE A 90 -7.96 -4.80 2.98
CA PHE A 90 -8.30 -3.78 2.00
C PHE A 90 -9.32 -4.29 0.98
N ILE A 91 -9.11 -5.49 0.41
CA ILE A 91 -10.05 -6.10 -0.54
C ILE A 91 -11.43 -6.31 0.10
N VAL A 92 -11.49 -6.81 1.34
CA VAL A 92 -12.76 -7.01 2.06
C VAL A 92 -13.45 -5.69 2.32
N VAL A 93 -12.72 -4.68 2.78
CA VAL A 93 -13.25 -3.34 3.08
C VAL A 93 -13.77 -2.66 1.81
N VAL A 94 -13.01 -2.70 0.71
CA VAL A 94 -13.45 -2.18 -0.59
C VAL A 94 -14.71 -2.90 -1.05
N ARG A 95 -14.76 -4.24 -1.00
CA ARG A 95 -15.98 -4.98 -1.38
C ARG A 95 -17.18 -4.68 -0.50
N ALA A 96 -16.96 -4.50 0.80
CA ALA A 96 -18.03 -4.24 1.77
C ALA A 96 -18.55 -2.79 1.71
N SER A 97 -17.68 -1.82 1.43
CA SER A 97 -17.99 -0.39 1.40
C SER A 97 -18.43 0.06 0.02
N GLU A 98 -19.65 0.58 -0.09
CA GLU A 98 -20.14 1.19 -1.33
C GLU A 98 -19.36 2.47 -1.66
N ALA A 99 -19.07 3.29 -0.66
CA ALA A 99 -18.31 4.53 -0.83
C ALA A 99 -16.95 4.27 -1.50
N LEU A 100 -16.20 3.28 -1.00
CA LEU A 100 -14.87 2.96 -1.53
C LEU A 100 -14.94 2.35 -2.93
N ARG A 101 -15.95 1.54 -3.26
CA ARG A 101 -16.12 1.03 -4.63
C ARG A 101 -16.34 2.14 -5.65
N VAL A 102 -17.01 3.22 -5.25
CA VAL A 102 -17.24 4.38 -6.10
C VAL A 102 -16.01 5.30 -6.12
N ILE A 103 -15.34 5.52 -4.98
CA ILE A 103 -14.19 6.43 -4.87
C ILE A 103 -12.93 5.84 -5.53
N LEU A 104 -12.65 4.55 -5.37
CA LEU A 104 -11.39 3.92 -5.82
C LEU A 104 -11.07 4.11 -7.32
N PRO A 105 -11.96 3.85 -8.29
CA PRO A 105 -11.65 4.08 -9.70
C PRO A 105 -11.42 5.55 -10.03
N ARG A 106 -12.09 6.47 -9.32
CA ARG A 106 -11.90 7.93 -9.49
C ARG A 106 -10.55 8.36 -8.93
N LEU A 107 -10.13 7.76 -7.82
CA LEU A 107 -8.80 7.98 -7.25
C LEU A 107 -7.70 7.49 -8.21
N ILE A 108 -7.89 6.33 -8.85
CA ILE A 108 -6.98 5.81 -9.89
C ILE A 108 -6.92 6.79 -11.07
N ALA A 109 -8.07 7.28 -11.55
CA ALA A 109 -8.12 8.26 -12.62
C ALA A 109 -7.43 9.58 -12.26
N PHE A 110 -7.57 10.05 -11.01
CA PHE A 110 -6.85 11.22 -10.51
C PHE A 110 -5.32 11.02 -10.59
N PHE A 111 -4.79 9.91 -10.07
CA PHE A 111 -3.35 9.62 -10.13
C PHE A 111 -2.85 9.36 -11.56
N ALA A 112 -3.67 8.79 -12.43
CA ALA A 112 -3.34 8.70 -13.85
C ALA A 112 -3.20 10.09 -14.48
N GLY A 113 -4.04 11.05 -14.10
CA GLY A 113 -3.91 12.46 -14.47
C GLY A 113 -2.60 13.08 -13.99
N VAL A 114 -2.18 12.79 -12.75
CA VAL A 114 -0.87 13.22 -12.21
C VAL A 114 0.28 12.66 -13.06
N PHE A 115 0.22 11.38 -13.43
CA PHE A 115 1.25 10.76 -14.26
C PHE A 115 1.32 11.40 -15.66
N VAL A 116 0.18 11.67 -16.29
CA VAL A 116 0.11 12.38 -17.58
C VAL A 116 0.66 13.80 -17.45
N PHE A 117 0.36 14.51 -16.37
CA PHE A 117 0.88 15.85 -16.10
C PHE A 117 2.42 15.83 -15.98
N ILE A 118 2.97 14.93 -15.17
CA ILE A 118 4.41 14.76 -14.98
C ILE A 118 5.09 14.36 -16.31
N ALA A 119 4.51 13.42 -17.05
CA ALA A 119 5.02 13.00 -18.35
C ALA A 119 5.05 14.19 -19.34
N GLY A 120 4.01 15.03 -19.34
CA GLY A 120 3.98 16.25 -20.15
C GLY A 120 5.09 17.25 -19.80
N LEU A 121 5.47 17.35 -18.53
CA LEU A 121 6.61 18.17 -18.09
C LEU A 121 7.95 17.56 -18.55
N ILE A 122 8.15 16.26 -18.35
CA ILE A 122 9.41 15.57 -18.71
C ILE A 122 9.64 15.57 -20.22
N LEU A 123 8.59 15.35 -21.00
CA LEU A 123 8.66 15.30 -22.47
C LEU A 123 8.87 16.67 -23.10
N ASN A 124 8.72 17.76 -22.33
CA ASN A 124 9.01 19.11 -22.81
C ASN A 124 10.52 19.38 -22.80
N ASN A 125 11.21 18.89 -23.82
CA ASN A 125 12.68 18.99 -23.98
C ASN A 125 13.14 20.28 -24.70
N VAL A 126 12.25 21.24 -24.94
CA VAL A 126 12.56 22.48 -25.69
C VAL A 126 12.45 23.68 -24.74
N PRO A 127 13.33 24.69 -24.83
CA PRO A 127 13.17 25.94 -24.07
C PRO A 127 11.95 26.72 -24.59
N GLY A 128 10.77 26.33 -24.12
CA GLY A 128 9.48 26.92 -24.45
C GLY A 128 8.34 25.93 -24.20
N LEU A 129 7.30 26.34 -23.47
CA LEU A 129 6.08 25.53 -23.38
C LEU A 129 5.37 25.56 -24.75
N THR A 130 5.42 24.45 -25.48
CA THR A 130 4.67 24.33 -26.73
C THR A 130 3.16 24.44 -26.47
N PRO A 131 2.34 24.92 -27.43
CA PRO A 131 0.88 24.94 -27.28
C PRO A 131 0.29 23.57 -26.92
N LEU A 132 0.88 22.49 -27.46
CA LEU A 132 0.48 21.11 -27.13
C LEU A 132 0.77 20.78 -25.66
N THR A 133 1.97 21.11 -25.17
CA THR A 133 2.33 20.89 -23.76
C THR A 133 1.40 21.66 -22.83
N LEU A 134 1.10 22.94 -23.14
CA LEU A 134 0.14 23.75 -22.36
C LEU A 134 -1.25 23.12 -22.33
N PHE A 135 -1.71 22.63 -23.48
CA PHE A 135 -3.01 21.96 -23.58
C PHE A 135 -3.06 20.68 -22.75
N VAL A 136 -2.03 19.82 -22.83
CA VAL A 136 -1.93 18.59 -22.04
C VAL A 136 -1.89 18.88 -20.53
N LEU A 137 -1.08 19.86 -20.11
CA LEU A 137 -0.98 20.28 -18.70
C LEU A 137 -2.31 20.87 -18.20
N GLY A 138 -2.96 21.73 -19.00
CA GLY A 138 -4.23 22.34 -18.65
C GLY A 138 -5.36 21.30 -18.54
N LEU A 139 -5.47 20.39 -19.51
CA LEU A 139 -6.50 19.35 -19.51
C LEU A 139 -6.31 18.37 -18.34
N SER A 140 -5.08 17.92 -18.09
CA SER A 140 -4.77 17.04 -16.96
C SER A 140 -5.01 17.75 -15.62
N ALA A 141 -4.69 19.04 -15.49
CA ALA A 141 -5.01 19.82 -14.30
C ALA A 141 -6.53 19.94 -14.05
N LEU A 142 -7.32 20.24 -15.08
CA LEU A 142 -8.78 20.30 -14.96
C LEU A 142 -9.41 18.93 -14.64
N MET A 143 -8.89 17.86 -15.26
CA MET A 143 -9.29 16.49 -14.97
C MET A 143 -9.01 16.14 -13.49
N MET A 144 -7.81 16.45 -13.00
CA MET A 144 -7.43 16.22 -11.60
C MET A 144 -8.35 17.00 -10.65
N LEU A 145 -8.60 18.28 -10.92
CA LEU A 145 -9.50 19.10 -10.11
C LEU A 145 -10.93 18.50 -10.09
N GLY A 146 -11.46 18.11 -11.25
CA GLY A 146 -12.78 17.51 -11.37
C GLY A 146 -12.91 16.21 -10.56
N PHE A 147 -11.95 15.30 -10.68
CA PHE A 147 -11.94 14.07 -9.88
C PHE A 147 -11.78 14.35 -8.39
N ALA A 148 -10.92 15.29 -7.99
CA ALA A 148 -10.75 15.67 -6.59
C ALA A 148 -12.05 16.18 -5.97
N VAL A 149 -12.78 17.08 -6.66
CA VAL A 149 -14.08 17.59 -6.19
C VAL A 149 -15.09 16.47 -6.04
N VAL A 150 -15.21 15.58 -7.03
CA VAL A 150 -16.15 14.44 -6.98
C VAL A 150 -15.80 13.48 -5.85
N ILE A 151 -14.52 13.16 -5.66
CA ILE A 151 -14.05 12.30 -4.55
C ILE A 151 -14.43 12.92 -3.21
N LEU A 152 -14.17 14.21 -3.01
CA LEU A 152 -14.49 14.92 -1.76
C LEU A 152 -16.00 14.99 -1.52
N ALA A 153 -16.81 15.23 -2.56
CA ALA A 153 -18.27 15.26 -2.44
C ALA A 153 -18.85 13.89 -2.05
N ILE A 154 -18.33 12.80 -2.63
CA ILE A 154 -18.75 11.43 -2.30
C ILE A 154 -18.25 11.05 -0.90
N ALA A 155 -17.02 11.39 -0.54
CA ALA A 155 -16.46 11.12 0.79
C ALA A 155 -17.27 11.83 1.87
N LYS A 156 -17.59 13.12 1.70
CA LYS A 156 -18.41 13.90 2.65
C LYS A 156 -19.82 13.33 2.83
N SER A 157 -20.45 12.85 1.75
CA SER A 157 -21.82 12.32 1.80
C SER A 157 -21.92 10.89 2.33
N ARG A 158 -20.88 10.08 2.16
CA ARG A 158 -20.91 8.64 2.48
C ARG A 158 -20.06 8.24 3.68
N ASP A 159 -19.15 9.08 4.15
CA ASP A 159 -18.31 8.83 5.33
C ASP A 159 -18.22 10.08 6.24
N PRO A 160 -19.28 10.37 7.01
CA PRO A 160 -19.31 11.54 7.89
C PRO A 160 -18.31 11.46 9.05
N LYS A 161 -17.74 10.27 9.32
CA LYS A 161 -16.77 10.06 10.39
C LYS A 161 -15.31 10.26 9.92
N GLY A 162 -15.06 10.40 8.62
CA GLY A 162 -13.74 10.68 8.06
C GLY A 162 -12.73 9.54 8.17
N LEU A 163 -13.18 8.29 8.25
CA LEU A 163 -12.31 7.12 8.39
C LEU A 163 -11.64 6.68 7.08
N ILE A 164 -12.09 7.18 5.91
CA ILE A 164 -11.49 6.85 4.62
C ILE A 164 -10.03 7.33 4.52
N ALA A 165 -9.73 8.55 4.96
CA ALA A 165 -8.38 9.13 4.89
C ALA A 165 -7.31 8.33 5.67
N PRO A 166 -7.52 7.98 6.96
CA PRO A 166 -6.55 7.17 7.69
C PRO A 166 -6.41 5.76 7.11
N ALA A 167 -7.45 5.15 6.54
CA ALA A 167 -7.36 3.84 5.91
C ALA A 167 -6.44 3.83 4.67
N PHE A 168 -6.52 4.88 3.84
CA PHE A 168 -5.61 5.02 2.69
C PHE A 168 -4.18 5.35 3.10
N LEU A 169 -3.98 6.21 4.10
CA LEU A 169 -2.65 6.53 4.61
C LEU A 169 -1.96 5.33 5.25
N LEU A 170 -2.71 4.50 6.00
CA LEU A 170 -2.20 3.25 6.55
C LEU A 170 -1.83 2.25 5.44
N GLY A 171 -2.69 2.11 4.42
CA GLY A 171 -2.39 1.24 3.27
C GLY A 171 -1.15 1.69 2.49
N ALA A 172 -1.05 2.99 2.19
CA ALA A 172 0.12 3.58 1.54
C ALA A 172 1.38 3.43 2.40
N GLY A 173 1.28 3.64 3.71
CA GLY A 173 2.39 3.44 4.66
C GLY A 173 2.88 2.00 4.70
N ILE A 174 1.98 1.02 4.68
CA ILE A 174 2.35 -0.42 4.65
C ILE A 174 3.02 -0.79 3.32
N ILE A 175 2.50 -0.29 2.20
CA ILE A 175 3.12 -0.50 0.88
C ILE A 175 4.50 0.16 0.84
N LEU A 176 4.61 1.39 1.32
CA LEU A 176 5.86 2.13 1.37
C LEU A 176 6.88 1.43 2.28
N GLN A 177 6.45 0.93 3.44
CA GLN A 177 7.29 0.15 4.34
C GLN A 177 7.73 -1.19 3.71
N ALA A 178 6.86 -1.86 2.96
CA ALA A 178 7.24 -3.09 2.26
C ALA A 178 8.25 -2.83 1.12
N VAL A 179 8.21 -1.65 0.51
CA VAL A 179 9.10 -1.26 -0.59
C VAL A 179 10.41 -0.62 -0.10
N ILE A 180 10.35 0.18 0.98
CA ILE A 180 11.47 0.98 1.51
C ILE A 180 12.08 0.36 2.77
N GLY A 181 11.28 -0.26 3.64
CA GLY A 181 11.72 -0.82 4.93
C GLY A 181 12.62 -2.06 4.85
N GLY A 182 13.21 -2.30 3.69
CA GLY A 182 14.36 -3.18 3.48
C GLY A 182 15.72 -2.51 3.64
N VAL A 183 15.75 -1.23 4.02
CA VAL A 183 16.96 -0.43 4.29
C VAL A 183 16.99 0.03 5.75
#